data_AF-A0A4U1B9E0-F1
#
_entry.id   AF-A0A4U1B9E0-F1
#
_cell.length_a   1.000
_cell.length_b   1.000
_cell.length_c   1.000
_cell.angle_alpha   90.00
_cell.angle_beta   90.00
_cell.angle_gamma   90.00
#
_symmetry.space_group_name_H-M   'P 1'
#
loop_
_entity.id
_entity.type
_entity.pdbx_description
1 polymer ?
#
loop_
_entity_poly.entity_id
_entity_poly.type
_entity_poly.pdbx_seq_one_letter_code
_entity_poly.pdbx_strand_id
1 'polypeptide(L)'
;MANRVEPKTLAELEAMHTGSLMSRRRALLKCAESFEPSGDAALPKAGVIQYKDTPEWKRAYGDLKAVLDTRENIANKKERKALRQAKARSRR
;
A
#
# COMPACT_ATOMS: atom_id res chain seq x y z
N MET A 1 -3.36 -11.29 14.16
CA MET A 1 -4.43 -10.29 13.95
C MET A 1 -4.50 -9.97 12.47
N ALA A 2 -5.62 -10.24 11.80
CA ALA A 2 -5.79 -9.93 10.38
C ALA A 2 -5.69 -8.41 10.16
N ASN A 3 -4.89 -7.98 9.18
CA ASN A 3 -4.74 -6.57 8.89
C ASN A 3 -6.00 -6.05 8.16
N ARG A 4 -6.53 -4.93 8.62
CA ARG A 4 -7.78 -4.33 8.12
C ARG A 4 -7.43 -3.09 7.31
N VAL A 5 -7.85 -3.07 6.05
CA VAL A 5 -7.59 -1.95 5.14
C VAL A 5 -8.91 -1.39 4.63
N GLU A 6 -9.12 -0.09 4.80
CA GLU A 6 -10.29 0.59 4.25
C GLU A 6 -10.19 0.66 2.72
N PRO A 7 -11.26 0.34 1.97
CA PRO A 7 -11.30 0.56 0.53
C PRO A 7 -11.18 2.06 0.24
N LYS A 8 -10.49 2.39 -0.86
CA LYS A 8 -10.37 3.75 -1.36
C LYS A 8 -10.69 3.73 -2.83
N THR A 9 -11.34 4.79 -3.27
CA THR A 9 -11.58 5.05 -4.68
C THR A 9 -10.28 5.44 -5.38
N LEU A 10 -10.28 5.32 -6.71
CA LEU A 10 -9.11 5.65 -7.53
C LEU A 10 -8.72 7.14 -7.38
N ALA A 11 -9.70 8.05 -7.36
CA ALA A 11 -9.47 9.48 -7.14
C ALA A 11 -8.78 9.77 -5.80
N GLU A 12 -9.14 9.05 -4.73
CA GLU A 12 -8.47 9.19 -3.44
C GLU A 12 -7.04 8.67 -3.46
N LEU A 13 -6.75 7.61 -4.24
CA LEU A 13 -5.39 7.10 -4.41
C LEU A 13 -4.52 8.08 -5.18
N GLU A 14 -5.05 8.69 -6.22
CA GLU A 14 -4.35 9.73 -6.99
C GLU A 14 -4.01 10.96 -6.14
N ALA A 15 -4.91 11.38 -5.26
CA ALA A 15 -4.68 12.48 -4.33
C ALA A 15 -3.66 12.17 -3.21
N MET A 16 -3.38 10.89 -2.92
CA MET A 16 -2.48 10.50 -1.83
C MET A 16 -1.01 10.71 -2.18
N HIS A 17 -0.20 11.09 -1.18
CA HIS A 17 1.25 11.13 -1.34
C HIS A 17 1.84 9.71 -1.55
N THR A 18 2.92 9.59 -2.33
CA THR A 18 3.53 8.28 -2.70
C THR A 18 3.94 7.45 -1.48
N GLY A 19 4.40 8.10 -0.40
CA GLY A 19 4.71 7.41 0.86
C GLY A 19 3.49 6.77 1.53
N SER A 20 2.32 7.38 1.40
CA SER A 20 1.05 6.85 1.91
C SER A 20 0.57 5.68 1.05
N LEU A 21 0.72 5.77 -0.28
CA LEU A 21 0.45 4.66 -1.20
C LEU A 21 1.34 3.44 -0.91
N MET A 22 2.64 3.64 -0.67
CA MET A 22 3.55 2.55 -0.28
C MET A 22 3.19 1.94 1.08
N SER A 23 2.71 2.75 2.03
CA SER A 23 2.25 2.25 3.33
C SER A 23 0.96 1.44 3.19
N ARG A 24 0.03 1.91 2.35
CA ARG A 24 -1.19 1.18 1.99
C ARG A 24 -0.88 -0.14 1.29
N ARG A 25 0.08 -0.16 0.35
CA ARG A 25 0.54 -1.39 -0.33
C ARG A 25 1.03 -2.42 0.69
N ARG A 26 1.86 -2.00 1.64
CA ARG A 26 2.34 -2.86 2.73
C ARG A 26 1.19 -3.37 3.61
N ALA A 27 0.17 -2.55 3.85
CA ALA A 27 -0.99 -2.96 4.62
C ALA A 27 -1.80 -4.05 3.88
N LEU A 28 -2.05 -3.87 2.58
CA LEU A 28 -2.73 -4.86 1.73
C LEU A 28 -1.95 -6.19 1.64
N LEU A 29 -0.63 -6.15 1.54
CA LEU A 29 0.20 -7.37 1.50
C LEU A 29 0.21 -8.14 2.83
N LYS A 30 -0.12 -7.48 3.94
CA LYS A 30 -0.25 -8.08 5.28
C LYS A 30 -1.66 -8.65 5.56
N CYS A 31 -2.62 -8.48 4.65
CA CYS A 31 -3.91 -9.16 4.73
C CYS A 31 -3.70 -10.68 4.71
N ALA A 32 -4.64 -11.43 5.30
CA ALA A 32 -4.58 -12.89 5.28
C ALA A 32 -4.84 -13.41 3.85
N GLU A 33 -4.33 -14.59 3.51
CA GLU A 33 -4.52 -15.16 2.16
C GLU A 33 -6.00 -15.50 1.91
N SER A 34 -6.62 -16.22 2.84
CA SER A 34 -8.01 -16.68 2.79
C SER A 34 -8.72 -16.54 4.13
N PHE A 35 -10.05 -16.55 4.09
CA PHE A 35 -10.88 -16.68 5.29
C PHE A 35 -10.90 -18.14 5.74
N GLU A 36 -10.20 -18.44 6.85
CA GLU A 36 -10.32 -19.73 7.55
C GLU A 36 -11.31 -19.58 8.71
N PRO A 37 -12.51 -20.19 8.65
CA PRO A 37 -13.49 -20.12 9.72
C PRO A 37 -13.05 -21.00 10.90
N SER A 38 -12.20 -20.49 11.77
CA SER A 38 -11.99 -21.09 13.09
C SER A 38 -13.10 -20.59 14.02
N GLY A 39 -14.15 -21.39 14.25
CA GLY A 39 -15.16 -21.31 15.33
C GLY A 39 -15.75 -19.93 15.71
N ASP A 40 -14.90 -19.04 16.22
CA ASP A 40 -15.17 -17.64 16.62
C ASP A 40 -14.75 -16.59 15.57
N ALA A 41 -14.42 -17.01 14.35
CA ALA A 41 -13.97 -16.11 13.29
C ALA A 41 -15.11 -15.16 12.89
N ALA A 42 -15.00 -13.90 13.33
CA ALA A 42 -15.94 -12.84 12.96
C ALA A 42 -16.05 -12.75 11.44
N LEU A 43 -17.28 -12.79 10.93
CA LEU A 43 -17.58 -12.65 9.51
C LEU A 43 -16.91 -11.38 8.94
N PRO A 44 -16.44 -11.43 7.68
CA PRO A 44 -15.85 -10.27 7.04
C PRO A 44 -16.82 -9.10 7.08
N LYS A 45 -16.40 -8.00 7.72
CA LYS A 45 -17.21 -6.77 7.78
C LYS A 45 -17.23 -6.13 6.41
N ALA A 46 -18.45 -5.83 5.93
CA ALA A 46 -18.66 -5.01 4.74
C ALA A 46 -17.88 -3.68 4.86
N GLY A 47 -17.21 -3.28 3.78
CA GLY A 47 -16.44 -2.04 3.74
C GLY A 47 -15.02 -2.13 4.31
N VAL A 48 -14.48 -3.33 4.60
CA VAL A 48 -13.08 -3.51 5.01
C VAL A 48 -12.45 -4.67 4.25
N ILE A 49 -11.26 -4.44 3.71
CA ILE A 49 -10.45 -5.44 3.04
C ILE A 49 -9.59 -6.16 4.09
N GLN A 50 -9.75 -7.48 4.19
CA GLN A 50 -9.09 -8.30 5.22
C GLN A 50 -8.36 -9.51 4.64
N TYR A 51 -8.84 -10.03 3.51
CA TYR A 51 -8.34 -11.23 2.84
C TYR A 51 -7.95 -10.92 1.40
N LYS A 52 -6.95 -11.62 0.88
CA LYS A 52 -6.42 -11.41 -0.47
C LYS A 52 -7.24 -12.12 -1.55
N ASP A 53 -7.94 -13.19 -1.17
CA ASP A 53 -8.83 -13.93 -2.06
C ASP A 53 -10.05 -13.12 -2.53
N THR A 54 -10.43 -12.07 -1.80
CA THR A 54 -11.63 -11.29 -2.09
C THR A 54 -11.46 -10.41 -3.34
N PRO A 55 -12.56 -10.19 -4.09
CA PRO A 55 -12.54 -9.32 -5.25
C PRO A 55 -12.18 -7.86 -4.89
N GLU A 56 -12.55 -7.40 -3.69
CA GLU A 56 -12.22 -6.06 -3.20
C GLU A 56 -10.72 -5.88 -3.04
N TRP A 57 -10.01 -6.90 -2.54
CA TRP A 57 -8.56 -6.83 -2.42
C TRP A 57 -7.89 -6.78 -3.78
N LYS A 58 -8.30 -7.65 -4.71
CA LYS A 58 -7.76 -7.69 -6.08
C LYS A 58 -7.93 -6.34 -6.79
N ARG A 59 -9.13 -5.74 -6.68
CA ARG A 59 -9.41 -4.41 -7.22
C ARG A 59 -8.55 -3.34 -6.55
N ALA A 60 -8.56 -3.27 -5.22
CA ALA A 60 -7.81 -2.24 -4.49
C ALA A 60 -6.29 -2.32 -4.71
N TYR A 61 -5.74 -3.53 -4.81
CA TYR A 61 -4.33 -3.74 -5.12
C TYR A 61 -4.01 -3.38 -6.57
N GLY A 62 -4.90 -3.71 -7.51
CA GLY A 62 -4.80 -3.34 -8.92
C GLY A 62 -4.79 -1.81 -9.11
N ASP A 63 -5.78 -1.12 -8.57
CA ASP A 63 -5.89 0.35 -8.63
C ASP A 63 -4.66 1.02 -8.02
N LEU A 64 -4.21 0.55 -6.86
CA LEU A 64 -3.00 1.05 -6.20
C LEU A 64 -1.75 0.86 -7.04
N LYS A 65 -1.61 -0.29 -7.70
CA LYS A 65 -0.48 -0.57 -8.58
C LYS A 65 -0.52 0.34 -9.80
N ALA A 66 -1.67 0.52 -10.44
CA ALA A 66 -1.82 1.43 -11.57
C ALA A 66 -1.41 2.87 -11.22
N VAL A 67 -1.85 3.39 -10.07
CA VAL A 67 -1.46 4.74 -9.60
C VAL A 67 0.02 4.84 -9.25
N LEU A 68 0.64 3.75 -8.76
CA LEU A 68 2.08 3.74 -8.49
C LEU A 68 2.91 3.65 -9.79
N ASP A 69 2.43 2.90 -10.78
CA ASP A 69 3.10 2.73 -12.07
C ASP A 69 3.10 4.03 -12.90
N THR A 70 2.11 4.90 -12.73
CA THR A 70 2.08 6.24 -13.37
C THR A 70 2.99 7.26 -12.71
N ARG A 71 3.48 6.99 -11.49
CA ARG A 71 4.31 7.94 -10.74
C ARG A 71 5.78 7.77 -11.08
N GLU A 72 6.44 8.88 -11.36
CA GLU A 72 7.89 8.92 -11.51
C GLU A 72 8.56 8.33 -10.25
N ASN A 73 9.65 7.59 -10.44
CA ASN A 73 10.35 6.90 -9.37
C ASN A 73 11.05 7.93 -8.45
N ILE A 74 10.37 8.35 -7.39
CA ILE A 74 10.91 9.29 -6.42
C ILE A 74 11.97 8.59 -5.58
N ALA A 75 13.19 9.12 -5.61
CA ALA A 75 14.33 8.63 -4.83
C ALA A 75 13.94 8.33 -3.37
N ASN A 76 14.23 7.09 -2.95
CA ASN A 76 13.92 6.61 -1.61
C ASN A 76 14.76 7.33 -0.53
N LYS A 77 14.52 7.07 0.76
CA LYS A 77 15.24 7.74 1.86
C LYS A 77 16.77 7.53 1.79
N LYS A 78 17.23 6.36 1.35
CA LYS A 78 18.66 6.05 1.20
C LYS A 78 19.25 6.84 0.03
N GLU A 79 18.56 6.87 -1.10
CA GLU A 79 18.97 7.63 -2.29
C GLU A 79 18.98 9.14 -2.03
N ARG A 80 17.95 9.69 -1.36
CA ARG A 80 17.95 11.09 -0.93
C ARG A 80 19.09 11.41 0.03
N LYS A 81 19.45 10.47 0.93
CA LYS A 81 20.62 10.62 1.81
C LYS A 81 21.92 10.59 1.01
N ALA A 82 22.05 9.67 0.05
CA ALA A 82 23.21 9.57 -0.83
C ALA A 82 23.39 10.83 -1.69
N LEU A 83 22.31 11.36 -2.27
CA LEU A 83 22.31 12.62 -3.04
C LEU A 83 22.76 13.80 -2.17
N ARG A 84 22.25 13.90 -0.93
CA ARG A 84 22.70 14.93 0.03
C ARG A 84 24.18 14.81 0.36
N GLN A 85 24.68 13.59 0.57
CA GLN A 85 26.09 13.34 0.86
C GLN A 85 27.00 13.64 -0.35
N ALA A 86 26.60 13.25 -1.55
CA ALA A 86 27.31 13.55 -2.78
C ALA A 86 27.43 15.07 -3.01
N LYS A 87 26.33 15.81 -2.84
CA LYS A 87 26.31 17.28 -2.96
C LYS A 87 27.15 17.99 -1.89
N ALA A 88 27.24 17.42 -0.68
CA ALA A 88 28.11 17.95 0.37
C ALA A 88 29.60 17.71 0.06
N ARG A 89 29.94 16.55 -0.54
CA ARG A 89 31.31 16.23 -0.96
C ARG A 89 31.78 17.05 -2.16
N SER A 90 30.90 17.36 -3.11
CA SER A 90 31.26 18.13 -4.31
C SER A 90 31.42 19.64 -4.07
N ARG A 91 31.07 20.13 -2.88
CA ARG A 91 31.21 21.54 -2.47
C ARG A 91 32.49 21.81 -1.68
N ARG A 92 33.30 20.78 -1.45
CA ARG A 92 34.52 20.81 -0.63
C ARG A 92 35.72 20.62 -1.54
#